data_AF-A0A3N5F750-F1
#
_entry.id   AF-A0A3N5F750-F1
#
_cell.length_a   1.000
_cell.length_b   1.000
_cell.length_c   1.000
_cell.angle_alpha   90.00
_cell.angle_beta   90.00
_cell.angle_gamma   90.00
#
_symmetry.space_group_name_H-M   'P 1'
#
loop_
_entity.id
_entity.type
_entity.pdbx_description
1 polymer ?
#
loop_
_entity_poly.entity_id
_entity_poly.type
_entity_poly.pdbx_seq_one_letter_code
_entity_poly.pdbx_strand_id
1 'polypeptide(L)'
;MMNMLLTLSLALAAQAADDLAPGDRVEITFHSGATLSGTLTAPPPKSDPGSLTLDVTWEYPGVNGTMTVAKKEIKAIRTLRALDDKTKQKLAEMKKRIAEENAKEQAAKPAPVPAPEPPPKIEPVPDDKAKKEAEELKKAREFHAKFPAPDWSEERRNAIRLKKFRGQVPTPAEREFEAGFELWEKGRGASEKKATPQ
;
A
#
# COMPACT_ATOMS: atom_id res chain seq x y z
N MET A 1 -33.10 -30.59 -37.36
CA MET A 1 -32.95 -29.62 -36.26
C MET A 1 -31.55 -29.03 -36.38
N MET A 2 -31.44 -27.77 -36.82
CA MET A 2 -30.17 -27.06 -37.04
C MET A 2 -29.79 -26.32 -35.75
N ASN A 3 -28.70 -26.74 -35.11
CA ASN A 3 -28.06 -25.96 -34.04
C ASN A 3 -26.97 -25.09 -34.67
N MET A 4 -27.28 -23.81 -34.84
CA MET A 4 -26.31 -22.76 -35.15
C MET A 4 -25.43 -22.53 -33.91
N LEU A 5 -24.18 -22.98 -33.96
CA LEU A 5 -23.13 -22.53 -33.04
C LEU A 5 -22.71 -21.12 -33.46
N LEU A 6 -23.24 -20.11 -32.77
CA LEU A 6 -22.79 -18.74 -32.84
C LEU A 6 -21.43 -18.63 -32.14
N THR A 7 -20.33 -18.77 -32.87
CA THR A 7 -19.00 -18.39 -32.40
C THR A 7 -18.88 -16.88 -32.40
N LEU A 8 -19.18 -16.28 -31.24
CA LEU A 8 -18.95 -14.86 -30.96
C LEU A 8 -17.44 -14.60 -30.90
N SER A 9 -16.86 -14.29 -32.06
CA SER A 9 -15.46 -13.87 -32.15
C SER A 9 -15.33 -12.47 -31.56
N LEU A 10 -14.84 -12.39 -30.32
CA LEU A 10 -14.54 -11.12 -29.66
C LEU A 10 -13.26 -10.55 -30.28
N ALA A 11 -13.40 -9.69 -31.29
CA ALA A 11 -12.28 -8.98 -31.89
C ALA A 11 -11.66 -8.03 -30.87
N LEU A 12 -10.41 -8.30 -30.49
CA LEU A 12 -9.63 -7.49 -29.56
C LEU A 12 -8.95 -6.35 -30.35
N ALA A 13 -9.56 -5.17 -30.37
CA ALA A 13 -8.91 -3.98 -30.91
C ALA A 13 -7.90 -3.44 -29.88
N ALA A 14 -6.60 -3.56 -30.19
CA ALA A 14 -5.55 -2.88 -29.45
C ALA A 14 -5.44 -1.45 -29.98
N GLN A 15 -5.61 -0.45 -29.12
CA GLN A 15 -5.49 0.96 -29.48
C GLN A 15 -4.05 1.43 -29.22
N ALA A 16 -3.52 2.28 -30.10
CA ALA A 16 -2.21 2.90 -29.90
C ALA A 16 -2.26 3.88 -28.71
N ALA A 17 -1.14 3.99 -27.97
CA ALA A 17 -1.05 4.78 -26.74
C ALA A 17 -1.17 6.31 -26.94
N ASP A 18 -1.18 6.79 -28.18
CA ASP A 18 -1.19 8.22 -28.52
C ASP A 18 -2.60 8.84 -28.54
N ASP A 19 -3.66 8.04 -28.59
CA ASP A 19 -5.07 8.50 -28.57
C ASP A 19 -5.70 8.52 -27.17
N LEU A 20 -4.88 8.40 -26.12
CA LEU A 20 -5.36 8.24 -24.74
C LEU A 20 -5.43 9.59 -24.02
N ALA A 21 -6.61 9.96 -23.54
CA ALA A 21 -6.82 11.20 -22.79
C ALA A 21 -6.81 10.97 -21.27
N PRO A 22 -6.34 11.95 -20.46
CA PRO A 22 -6.56 11.93 -19.02
C PRO A 22 -8.06 11.82 -18.72
N GLY A 23 -8.43 10.89 -17.84
CA GLY A 23 -9.82 10.55 -17.50
C GLY A 23 -10.34 9.29 -18.18
N ASP A 24 -9.63 8.76 -19.18
CA ASP A 24 -9.99 7.49 -19.80
C ASP A 24 -9.67 6.31 -18.88
N ARG A 25 -10.61 5.37 -18.79
CA ARG A 25 -10.36 4.10 -18.10
C ARG A 25 -9.71 3.14 -19.07
N VAL A 26 -8.57 2.56 -18.70
CA VAL A 26 -7.80 1.69 -19.56
C VAL A 26 -7.38 0.42 -18.83
N GLU A 27 -7.21 -0.65 -19.59
CA GLU A 27 -6.57 -1.90 -19.21
C GLU A 27 -5.25 -2.01 -19.97
N ILE A 28 -4.15 -2.11 -19.22
CA ILE A 28 -2.80 -2.24 -19.72
C ILE A 28 -2.39 -3.70 -19.61
N THR A 29 -1.88 -4.25 -20.70
CA THR A 29 -1.22 -5.56 -20.71
C THR A 29 0.28 -5.36 -20.80
N PHE A 30 1.02 -5.91 -19.85
CA PHE A 30 2.48 -5.85 -19.81
C PHE A 30 3.13 -6.91 -20.70
N HIS A 31 4.38 -6.71 -21.06
CA HIS A 31 5.19 -7.75 -21.73
C HIS A 31 5.33 -9.03 -20.88
N SER A 32 5.25 -8.91 -19.55
CA SER A 32 5.22 -10.05 -18.62
C SER A 32 3.93 -10.87 -18.69
N GLY A 33 2.89 -10.38 -19.39
CA GLY A 33 1.56 -11.00 -19.45
C GLY A 33 0.63 -10.59 -18.30
N ALA A 34 1.12 -9.84 -17.31
CA ALA A 34 0.27 -9.24 -16.29
C ALA A 34 -0.67 -8.20 -16.92
N THR A 35 -1.83 -7.99 -16.31
CA THR A 35 -2.75 -6.91 -16.68
C THR A 35 -3.00 -5.98 -15.51
N LEU A 36 -3.26 -4.72 -15.82
CA LEU A 36 -3.58 -3.69 -14.85
C LEU A 36 -4.64 -2.76 -15.42
N SER A 37 -5.69 -2.54 -14.65
CA SER A 37 -6.74 -1.59 -15.00
C SER A 37 -6.60 -0.33 -14.15
N GLY A 38 -7.01 0.81 -14.70
CA GLY A 38 -6.99 2.08 -13.99
C GLY A 38 -7.53 3.23 -14.83
N THR A 39 -7.61 4.41 -14.23
CA THR A 39 -8.00 5.63 -14.94
C THR A 39 -6.77 6.47 -15.23
N LEU A 40 -6.57 6.90 -16.47
CA LEU A 40 -5.45 7.76 -16.83
C LEU A 40 -5.56 9.10 -16.08
N THR A 41 -4.45 9.52 -15.49
CA THR A 41 -4.34 10.80 -14.79
C THR A 41 -3.19 11.60 -15.37
N ALA A 42 -3.20 12.90 -15.12
CA ALA A 42 -2.10 13.75 -15.53
C ALA A 42 -0.79 13.26 -14.91
N PRO A 43 0.30 13.16 -15.69
CA PRO A 43 1.60 12.78 -15.18
C PRO A 43 2.06 13.75 -14.07
N PRO A 44 2.67 13.26 -12.98
CA PRO A 44 3.23 14.14 -11.95
C PRO A 44 4.37 15.01 -12.53
N PRO A 45 4.68 16.17 -11.93
CA PRO A 45 5.62 17.16 -12.50
C PRO A 45 7.09 16.69 -12.64
N LYS A 46 7.42 15.44 -12.27
CA LYS A 46 8.75 14.82 -12.37
C LYS A 46 8.75 13.45 -13.08
N SER A 47 7.66 13.04 -13.71
CA SER A 47 7.61 11.75 -14.41
C SER A 47 8.25 11.82 -15.79
N ASP A 48 8.85 10.71 -16.22
CA ASP A 48 9.41 10.56 -17.55
C ASP A 48 8.35 10.73 -18.65
N PRO A 49 8.66 11.43 -19.76
CA PRO A 49 7.73 11.65 -20.88
C PRO A 49 7.30 10.35 -21.59
N GLY A 50 8.00 9.25 -21.34
CA GLY A 50 7.66 7.90 -21.82
C GLY A 50 6.83 7.07 -20.85
N SER A 51 6.18 7.68 -19.85
CA SER A 51 5.39 6.96 -18.83
C SER A 51 3.91 7.35 -18.84
N LEU A 52 3.05 6.42 -18.43
CA LEU A 52 1.62 6.61 -18.22
C LEU A 52 1.31 6.53 -16.73
N THR A 53 0.48 7.45 -16.22
CA THR A 53 0.08 7.45 -14.81
C THR A 53 -1.39 7.07 -14.68
N LEU A 54 -1.67 6.07 -13.87
CA LEU A 54 -2.99 5.48 -13.69
C LEU A 54 -3.44 5.63 -12.24
N ASP A 55 -4.64 6.14 -12.02
CA ASP A 55 -5.33 6.01 -10.74
C ASP A 55 -5.95 4.60 -10.66
N VAL A 56 -5.44 3.81 -9.73
CA VAL A 56 -5.85 2.42 -9.49
C VAL A 56 -6.80 2.30 -8.30
N THR A 57 -7.13 3.42 -7.66
CA THR A 57 -7.98 3.46 -6.45
C THR A 57 -9.33 2.78 -6.66
N TRP A 58 -9.84 2.78 -7.90
CA TRP A 58 -11.13 2.18 -8.21
C TRP A 58 -11.09 0.66 -8.40
N GLU A 59 -9.99 0.13 -8.92
CA GLU A 59 -9.85 -1.31 -9.14
C GLU A 59 -9.42 -2.05 -7.85
N TYR A 60 -8.74 -1.34 -6.94
CA TYR A 60 -8.18 -1.91 -5.72
C TYR A 60 -8.60 -1.11 -4.48
N PRO A 61 -9.79 -1.40 -3.90
CA PRO A 61 -10.25 -0.71 -2.70
C PRO A 61 -9.26 -0.94 -1.54
N GLY A 62 -8.66 0.14 -1.05
CA GLY A 62 -7.62 0.13 -0.01
C GLY A 62 -6.25 0.59 -0.50
N VAL A 63 -6.05 0.72 -1.82
CA VAL A 63 -4.86 1.34 -2.41
C VAL A 63 -5.26 2.70 -2.96
N ASN A 64 -5.16 3.74 -2.11
CA ASN A 64 -5.31 5.12 -2.57
C ASN A 64 -4.01 5.57 -3.20
N GLY A 65 -3.95 5.63 -4.53
CA GLY A 65 -2.72 6.03 -5.20
C GLY A 65 -2.78 6.00 -6.70
N THR A 66 -1.85 6.73 -7.30
CA THR A 66 -1.53 6.63 -8.72
C THR A 66 -0.32 5.72 -8.91
N MET A 67 -0.30 5.00 -10.02
CA MET A 67 0.81 4.16 -10.42
C MET A 67 1.33 4.63 -11.78
N THR A 68 2.61 4.91 -11.84
CA THR A 68 3.29 5.30 -13.07
C THR A 68 3.95 4.09 -13.71
N VAL A 69 3.63 3.85 -14.97
CA VAL A 69 4.08 2.70 -15.77
C VAL A 69 4.86 3.20 -16.97
N ALA A 70 6.04 2.63 -17.22
CA ALA A 70 6.82 3.00 -18.40
C ALA A 70 6.21 2.38 -19.67
N LYS A 71 6.03 3.16 -20.74
CA LYS A 71 5.45 2.69 -22.02
C LYS A 71 6.22 1.50 -22.61
N LYS A 72 7.53 1.42 -22.39
CA LYS A 72 8.38 0.28 -22.83
C LYS A 72 7.97 -1.07 -22.24
N GLU A 73 7.32 -1.08 -21.07
CA GLU A 73 6.88 -2.30 -20.39
C GLU A 73 5.49 -2.75 -20.86
N ILE A 74 4.79 -1.89 -21.60
CA ILE A 74 3.43 -2.09 -22.07
C ILE A 74 3.45 -2.79 -23.42
N LYS A 75 2.75 -3.93 -23.49
CA LYS A 75 2.53 -4.68 -24.72
C LYS A 75 1.28 -4.22 -25.46
N ALA A 76 0.21 -3.92 -24.74
CA ALA A 76 -1.05 -3.45 -25.31
C ALA A 76 -1.81 -2.57 -24.32
N ILE A 77 -2.59 -1.62 -24.86
CA ILE A 77 -3.54 -0.82 -24.08
C ILE A 77 -4.93 -0.99 -24.70
N ARG A 78 -5.91 -1.19 -23.82
CA ARG A 78 -7.31 -1.32 -24.18
C ARG A 78 -8.12 -0.29 -23.40
N THR A 79 -8.87 0.55 -24.10
CA THR A 79 -9.79 1.48 -23.45
C THR A 79 -11.01 0.71 -22.95
N LEU A 80 -11.26 0.81 -21.65
CA LEU A 80 -12.48 0.31 -21.01
C LEU A 80 -13.58 1.36 -21.17
N ARG A 81 -14.81 0.91 -21.40
CA ARG A 81 -15.97 1.79 -21.59
C ARG A 81 -16.01 2.83 -20.46
N ALA A 82 -16.04 4.11 -20.83
CA ALA A 82 -16.06 5.21 -19.87
C ALA A 82 -17.21 5.01 -18.87
N LEU A 83 -16.92 5.22 -17.58
CA LEU A 83 -17.94 5.22 -16.55
C LEU A 83 -18.95 6.35 -16.84
N ASP A 84 -20.24 6.01 -16.87
CA ASP A 84 -21.31 6.99 -17.03
C ASP A 84 -21.17 8.12 -16.00
N ASP A 85 -21.48 9.37 -16.39
CA ASP A 85 -21.32 10.54 -15.52
C ASP A 85 -22.10 10.42 -14.21
N LYS A 86 -23.21 9.67 -14.23
CA LYS A 86 -24.00 9.31 -13.04
C LYS A 86 -23.19 8.48 -12.02
N THR A 87 -22.32 7.61 -12.51
CA THR A 87 -21.43 6.79 -11.68
C THR A 87 -20.28 7.63 -11.16
N LYS A 88 -19.71 8.53 -11.98
CA LYS A 88 -18.69 9.51 -11.55
C LYS A 88 -19.20 10.43 -10.43
N GLN A 89 -20.44 10.92 -10.52
CA GLN A 89 -21.04 11.73 -9.45
C GLN A 89 -21.22 10.95 -8.14
N LYS A 90 -21.75 9.72 -8.22
CA LYS A 90 -21.85 8.85 -7.03
C LYS A 90 -20.49 8.55 -6.41
N LEU A 91 -19.43 8.44 -7.22
CA LEU A 91 -18.06 8.31 -6.73
C LEU A 91 -17.57 9.56 -6.02
N ALA A 92 -17.80 10.75 -6.59
CA ALA A 92 -17.39 12.00 -5.97
C ALA A 92 -18.09 12.19 -4.61
N GLU A 93 -19.36 11.81 -4.53
CA GLU A 93 -20.14 11.85 -3.30
C GLU A 93 -19.65 10.81 -2.28
N MET A 94 -19.34 9.57 -2.70
CA MET A 94 -18.73 8.56 -1.84
C MET A 94 -17.33 8.96 -1.35
N LYS A 95 -16.47 9.50 -2.24
CA LYS A 95 -15.15 10.03 -1.85
C LYS A 95 -15.29 11.15 -0.83
N LYS A 96 -16.27 12.04 -1.00
CA LYS A 96 -16.55 13.12 -0.06
C LYS A 96 -17.01 12.56 1.29
N ARG A 97 -17.93 11.58 1.30
CA ARG A 97 -18.35 10.89 2.53
C ARG A 97 -17.21 10.18 3.25
N ILE A 98 -16.36 9.45 2.53
CA ILE A 98 -15.21 8.75 3.12
C ILE A 98 -14.19 9.75 3.65
N ALA A 99 -13.92 10.85 2.94
CA ALA A 99 -13.04 11.90 3.43
C ALA A 99 -13.61 12.57 4.69
N GLU A 100 -14.92 12.76 4.75
CA GLU A 100 -15.62 13.37 5.89
C GLU A 100 -15.70 12.41 7.10
N GLU A 101 -15.89 11.10 6.88
CA GLU A 101 -15.78 10.07 7.91
C GLU A 101 -14.34 9.94 8.42
N ASN A 102 -13.34 9.93 7.54
CA ASN A 102 -11.93 9.83 7.92
C ASN A 102 -11.47 11.12 8.66
N ALA A 103 -12.00 12.28 8.29
CA ALA A 103 -11.80 13.53 9.02
C ALA A 103 -12.48 13.49 10.41
N LYS A 104 -13.68 12.91 10.52
CA LYS A 104 -14.34 12.68 11.82
C LYS A 104 -13.60 11.68 12.69
N GLU A 105 -13.04 10.63 12.12
CA GLU A 105 -12.24 9.63 12.83
C GLU A 105 -10.90 10.21 13.32
N GLN A 106 -10.30 11.13 12.56
CA GLN A 106 -9.14 11.91 13.02
C GLN A 106 -9.49 12.94 14.09
N ALA A 107 -10.71 13.49 14.07
CA ALA A 107 -11.19 14.42 15.11
C ALA A 107 -11.60 13.72 16.42
N ALA A 108 -11.87 12.40 16.39
CA ALA A 108 -12.19 11.60 17.57
C ALA A 108 -10.95 10.96 18.24
N LYS A 109 -9.75 11.11 17.66
CA LYS A 109 -8.53 10.94 18.46
C LYS A 109 -8.48 12.10 19.46
N PRO A 110 -8.30 11.84 20.76
CA PRO A 110 -8.08 12.91 21.72
C PRO A 110 -6.92 13.77 21.21
N ALA A 111 -7.08 15.09 21.35
CA ALA A 111 -6.06 16.06 20.96
C ALA A 111 -4.67 15.55 21.35
N PRO A 112 -3.66 15.64 20.45
CA PRO A 112 -2.29 15.58 20.92
C PRO A 112 -2.18 16.64 22.00
N VAL A 113 -1.77 16.22 23.20
CA VAL A 113 -1.34 17.13 24.26
C VAL A 113 -0.46 18.19 23.59
N PRO A 114 -0.71 19.49 23.78
CA PRO A 114 0.09 20.53 23.15
C PRO A 114 1.56 20.22 23.40
N ALA A 115 2.31 20.10 22.31
CA ALA A 115 3.75 19.99 22.39
C ALA A 115 4.25 21.15 23.26
N PRO A 116 5.05 20.90 24.31
CA PRO A 116 5.81 21.98 24.91
C PRO A 116 6.64 22.65 23.80
N GLU A 117 6.75 23.97 23.90
CA GLU A 117 7.47 24.85 22.96
C GLU A 117 8.75 24.17 22.43
N PRO A 118 9.08 24.34 21.13
CA PRO A 118 10.30 23.76 20.58
C PRO A 118 11.47 24.27 21.42
N PRO A 119 12.21 23.39 22.13
CA PRO A 119 13.41 23.83 22.80
C PRO A 119 14.36 24.36 21.73
N PRO A 120 15.17 25.38 22.07
CA PRO A 120 16.18 25.90 21.16
C PRO A 120 17.01 24.73 20.63
N LYS A 121 17.43 24.86 19.37
CA LYS A 121 18.28 23.91 18.64
C LYS A 121 19.56 23.68 19.44
N ILE A 122 19.52 22.72 20.35
CA ILE A 122 20.67 22.22 21.10
C ILE A 122 21.16 21.01 20.33
N GLU A 123 22.35 21.12 19.78
CA GLU A 123 23.09 19.98 19.24
C GLU A 123 23.09 18.87 20.29
N PRO A 124 22.58 17.66 20.00
CA PRO A 124 22.48 16.64 21.02
C PRO A 124 23.87 16.18 21.41
N VAL A 125 24.22 16.43 22.68
CA VAL A 125 25.38 15.87 23.36
C VAL A 125 25.33 14.33 23.23
N PRO A 126 26.45 13.67 22.88
CA PRO A 126 26.49 12.25 22.50
C PRO A 126 26.01 11.24 23.56
N ASP A 127 25.85 11.62 24.82
CA ASP A 127 25.48 10.73 25.93
C ASP A 127 24.00 10.29 25.95
N ASP A 128 23.06 11.11 25.45
CA ASP A 128 21.62 10.80 25.53
C ASP A 128 21.15 9.79 24.47
N LYS A 129 21.85 9.67 23.35
CA LYS A 129 21.55 8.67 22.31
C LYS A 129 21.86 7.25 22.80
N ALA A 130 23.00 7.07 23.47
CA ALA A 130 23.44 5.75 23.95
C ALA A 130 22.47 5.18 25.01
N LYS A 131 21.92 6.02 25.89
CA LYS A 131 20.92 5.58 26.89
C LYS A 131 19.59 5.19 26.25
N LYS A 132 19.12 5.95 25.26
CA LYS A 132 17.87 5.64 24.53
C LYS A 132 18.01 4.35 23.72
N GLU A 133 19.13 4.14 23.04
CA GLU A 133 19.40 2.90 22.30
C GLU A 133 19.49 1.69 23.23
N ALA A 134 20.09 1.82 24.41
CA ALA A 134 20.15 0.74 25.40
C ALA A 134 18.76 0.37 25.96
N GLU A 135 17.90 1.36 26.20
CA GLU A 135 16.53 1.14 26.67
C GLU A 135 15.66 0.50 25.57
N GLU A 136 15.81 0.95 24.31
CA GLU A 136 15.17 0.30 23.15
C GLU A 136 15.65 -1.14 22.97
N LEU A 137 16.94 -1.42 23.15
CA LEU A 137 17.48 -2.79 23.05
C LEU A 137 16.92 -3.70 24.15
N LYS A 138 16.71 -3.17 25.35
CA LYS A 138 16.09 -3.90 26.45
C LYS A 138 14.63 -4.22 26.13
N LYS A 139 13.86 -3.23 25.66
CA LYS A 139 12.48 -3.44 25.21
C LYS A 139 12.40 -4.41 24.04
N ALA A 140 13.34 -4.35 23.10
CA ALA A 140 13.44 -5.27 21.98
C ALA A 140 13.67 -6.73 22.42
N ARG A 141 14.53 -6.95 23.42
CA ARG A 141 14.75 -8.27 24.02
C ARG A 141 13.51 -8.79 24.76
N GLU A 142 12.87 -7.94 25.55
CA GLU A 142 11.62 -8.29 26.24
C GLU A 142 10.50 -8.61 25.24
N PHE A 143 10.42 -7.86 24.14
CA PHE A 143 9.43 -8.05 23.09
C PHE A 143 9.70 -9.33 22.27
N HIS A 144 10.96 -9.63 21.97
CA HIS A 144 11.35 -10.91 21.36
C HIS A 144 11.04 -12.09 22.29
N ALA A 145 11.23 -11.95 23.61
CA ALA A 145 10.85 -12.98 24.58
C ALA A 145 9.32 -13.20 24.65
N LYS A 146 8.52 -12.15 24.43
CA LYS A 146 7.05 -12.25 24.35
C LYS A 146 6.58 -12.98 23.08
N PHE A 147 7.35 -12.91 22.01
CA PHE A 147 7.03 -13.51 20.70
C PHE A 147 8.19 -14.40 20.22
N PRO A 148 8.42 -15.56 20.84
CA PRO A 148 9.56 -16.40 20.48
C PRO A 148 9.42 -17.01 19.07
N ALA A 149 10.53 -17.13 18.35
CA ALA A 149 10.61 -17.99 17.17
C ALA A 149 10.49 -19.47 17.60
N PRO A 150 9.91 -20.38 16.79
CA PRO A 150 9.53 -20.21 15.37
C PRO A 150 8.10 -19.73 15.12
N ASP A 151 7.24 -19.71 16.15
CA ASP A 151 5.81 -19.40 16.01
C ASP A 151 5.57 -17.96 15.53
N TRP A 152 6.50 -17.06 15.87
CA TRP A 152 6.50 -15.67 15.46
C TRP A 152 7.72 -15.41 14.57
N SER A 153 7.44 -15.04 13.33
CA SER A 153 8.44 -14.86 12.27
C SER A 153 7.97 -13.83 11.25
N GLU A 154 8.86 -13.49 10.32
CA GLU A 154 8.49 -12.67 9.16
C GLU A 154 7.40 -13.33 8.31
N GLU A 155 7.43 -14.65 8.18
CA GLU A 155 6.37 -15.41 7.50
C GLU A 155 5.03 -15.27 8.24
N ARG A 156 5.04 -15.29 9.58
CA ARG A 156 3.84 -15.03 10.38
C ARG A 156 3.31 -13.62 10.15
N ARG A 157 4.18 -12.61 10.05
CA ARG A 157 3.79 -11.23 9.71
C ARG A 157 3.11 -11.16 8.35
N ASN A 158 3.66 -11.85 7.35
CA ASN A 158 3.08 -11.91 6.01
C ASN A 158 1.72 -12.63 6.01
N ALA A 159 1.57 -13.69 6.80
CA ALA A 159 0.30 -14.37 7.00
C ALA A 159 -0.75 -13.46 7.67
N ILE A 160 -0.35 -12.64 8.65
CA ILE A 160 -1.23 -11.65 9.30
C ILE A 160 -1.69 -10.57 8.31
N ARG A 161 -0.78 -10.06 7.47
CA ARG A 161 -1.12 -9.10 6.41
C ARG A 161 -2.10 -9.71 5.42
N LEU A 162 -1.86 -10.95 4.98
CA LEU A 162 -2.75 -11.66 4.07
C LEU A 162 -4.14 -11.89 4.69
N LYS A 163 -4.21 -12.20 6.00
CA LYS A 163 -5.48 -12.28 6.74
C LYS A 163 -6.25 -10.96 6.69
N LYS A 164 -5.57 -9.83 6.93
CA LYS A 164 -6.19 -8.49 6.81
C LYS A 164 -6.73 -8.22 5.41
N PHE A 165 -5.96 -8.54 4.37
CA PHE A 165 -6.42 -8.39 2.98
C PHE A 165 -7.65 -9.25 2.66
N ARG A 166 -7.79 -10.41 3.32
CA ARG A 166 -8.97 -11.29 3.20
C ARG A 166 -10.14 -10.85 4.07
N GLY A 167 -10.08 -9.69 4.71
CA GLY A 167 -11.11 -9.19 5.62
C GLY A 167 -11.19 -9.95 6.95
N GLN A 168 -10.20 -10.80 7.26
CA GLN A 168 -10.14 -11.48 8.55
C GLN A 168 -9.47 -10.56 9.57
N VAL A 169 -10.12 -10.44 10.73
CA VAL A 169 -9.64 -9.63 11.84
C VAL A 169 -8.46 -10.36 12.52
N PRO A 170 -7.25 -9.79 12.55
CA PRO A 170 -6.13 -10.41 13.26
C PRO A 170 -6.39 -10.42 14.77
N THR A 171 -5.90 -11.48 15.41
CA THR A 171 -5.97 -11.64 16.87
C THR A 171 -5.19 -10.52 17.58
N PRO A 172 -5.50 -10.21 18.85
CA PRO A 172 -4.77 -9.18 19.59
C PRO A 172 -3.25 -9.37 19.59
N ALA A 173 -2.77 -10.60 19.77
CA ALA A 173 -1.36 -10.94 19.71
C ALA A 173 -0.74 -10.69 18.33
N GLU A 174 -1.47 -10.98 17.24
CA GLU A 174 -1.03 -10.71 15.87
C GLU A 174 -0.92 -9.21 15.57
N ARG A 175 -1.82 -8.39 16.11
CA ARG A 175 -1.75 -6.93 15.97
C ARG A 175 -0.59 -6.34 16.75
N GLU A 176 -0.37 -6.81 17.99
CA GLU A 176 0.77 -6.39 18.80
C GLU A 176 2.09 -6.74 18.13
N PHE A 177 2.22 -7.97 17.61
CA PHE A 177 3.41 -8.41 16.88
C PHE A 177 3.67 -7.58 15.62
N GLU A 178 2.65 -7.29 14.82
CA GLU A 178 2.80 -6.49 13.60
C GLU A 178 3.21 -5.04 13.89
N ALA A 179 2.65 -4.43 14.94
CA ALA A 179 2.98 -3.08 15.37
C ALA A 179 4.40 -2.99 15.97
N GLY A 180 4.86 -4.06 16.64
CA GLY A 180 6.18 -4.14 17.26
C GLY A 180 7.22 -4.91 16.44
N PHE A 181 6.97 -5.20 15.15
CA PHE A 181 7.83 -6.09 14.36
C PHE A 181 9.27 -5.58 14.24
N GLU A 182 9.48 -4.28 14.07
CA GLU A 182 10.83 -3.70 14.03
C GLU A 182 11.57 -3.87 15.37
N LEU A 183 10.84 -3.76 16.48
CA LEU A 183 11.37 -3.97 17.83
C LEU A 183 11.70 -5.45 18.05
N TRP A 184 10.85 -6.34 17.54
CA TRP A 184 11.07 -7.78 17.54
C TRP A 184 12.32 -8.19 16.75
N GLU A 185 12.49 -7.64 15.55
CA GLU A 185 13.64 -7.91 14.69
C GLU A 185 14.96 -7.43 15.32
N LYS A 186 14.95 -6.23 15.92
CA LYS A 186 16.07 -5.73 16.74
C LYS A 186 16.39 -6.67 17.90
N GLY A 187 15.36 -7.23 18.55
CA GLY A 187 15.49 -8.18 19.66
C GLY A 187 16.05 -9.53 19.22
N ARG A 188 15.63 -10.03 18.06
CA ARG A 188 16.16 -11.23 17.42
C ARG A 188 17.65 -11.07 17.12
N GLY A 189 18.05 -9.99 16.45
CA GLY A 189 19.46 -9.71 16.14
C GLY A 189 20.33 -9.54 17.40
N ALA A 190 19.77 -9.03 18.50
CA ALA A 190 20.45 -8.94 19.79
C ALA A 190 20.53 -10.28 20.55
N SER A 191 19.66 -11.24 20.22
CA SER A 191 19.62 -12.59 20.79
C SER A 191 20.54 -13.55 20.02
N GLU A 192 20.59 -13.45 18.70
CA GLU A 192 21.52 -14.19 17.83
C GLU A 192 22.98 -13.80 18.08
N LYS A 193 23.28 -12.51 18.28
CA LYS A 193 24.62 -12.05 18.68
C LYS A 193 25.11 -12.62 20.01
N LYS A 194 24.21 -13.13 20.86
CA LYS A 194 24.55 -13.77 22.14
C LYS A 194 24.79 -15.28 22.01
N ALA A 195 24.48 -15.86 20.85
CA ALA A 195 24.56 -17.30 20.59
C ALA A 195 25.82 -17.71 19.79
N THR A 196 26.76 -16.81 19.53
CA THR A 196 28.09 -17.14 19.01
C THR A 196 29.11 -17.14 20.18
N PRO A 197 29.31 -18.26 20.89
CA PRO A 197 30.52 -18.43 21.67
C PRO A 197 31.69 -18.66 20.68
N GLN A 198 32.76 -17.87 20.83
CA GLN A 198 34.11 -18.35 20.50
C GLN A 198 34.57 -19.30 21.60
#